data_AF-A0A075JM91-F1
#
_entry.id   AF-A0A075JM91-F1
#
_cell.length_a   1.000
_cell.length_b   1.000
_cell.length_c   1.000
_cell.angle_alpha   90.00
_cell.angle_beta   90.00
_cell.angle_gamma   90.00
#
_symmetry.space_group_name_H-M   'P 1'
#
loop_
_entity.id
_entity.type
_entity.pdbx_description
1 polymer ?
#
loop_
_entity_poly.entity_id
_entity_poly.type
_entity_poly.pdbx_seq_one_letter_code
_entity_poly.pdbx_strand_id
1 'polypeptide(L)'
;MQQKPNQLWRIFYFYGGFYLFLQVGYILFIHLMHSTYNVVSISFIMLPFIAFLLFQWSLWKKTEPNRRWKQKSIFAGITLIGSAPVLICMIMLGVNEGETHFTSKKWMQNDTGKRVYMVDDLLTDHEIDGKTREEVVALLGKPTITEYFKNDNNIVYHLGNERGLISIDSEWLVIDFDKEDKVKKYAVVTD
;
A
#
# COMPACT_ATOMS: atom_id res chain seq x y z
N MET A 1 -40.60 27.95 17.98
CA MET A 1 -39.32 27.99 18.70
C MET A 1 -38.31 27.15 17.95
N GLN A 2 -37.30 27.76 17.31
CA GLN A 2 -36.21 27.02 16.68
C GLN A 2 -35.28 26.46 17.77
N GLN A 3 -35.25 25.14 17.90
CA GLN A 3 -34.34 24.44 18.81
C GLN A 3 -32.91 24.67 18.27
N LYS A 4 -32.09 25.50 18.94
CA LYS A 4 -30.69 25.74 18.54
C LYS A 4 -29.98 24.40 18.33
N PRO A 5 -29.15 24.24 17.28
CA PRO A 5 -28.38 23.02 17.11
C PRO A 5 -27.53 22.80 18.37
N ASN A 6 -27.79 21.68 19.04
CA ASN A 6 -27.12 21.30 20.28
C ASN A 6 -25.59 21.29 20.02
N GLN A 7 -24.81 21.98 20.84
CA GLN A 7 -23.38 22.21 20.63
C GLN A 7 -22.60 20.90 20.36
N LEU A 8 -23.03 19.79 20.97
CA LEU A 8 -22.47 18.45 20.75
C LEU A 8 -22.52 17.97 19.30
N TRP A 9 -23.59 18.32 18.56
CA TRP A 9 -23.71 17.98 17.16
C TRP A 9 -22.76 18.77 16.27
N ARG A 10 -22.52 20.05 16.60
CA ARG A 10 -21.55 20.87 15.88
C ARG A 10 -20.14 20.30 16.02
N ILE A 11 -19.77 19.89 17.24
CA ILE A 11 -18.50 19.22 17.51
C ILE A 11 -18.42 17.89 16.75
N PHE A 12 -19.51 17.11 16.74
CA PHE A 12 -19.57 15.85 16.00
C PHE A 12 -19.37 16.01 14.50
N TYR A 13 -20.04 16.99 13.87
CA TYR A 13 -19.84 17.24 12.44
C TYR A 13 -18.44 17.74 12.12
N PHE A 14 -17.87 18.59 12.98
CA PHE A 14 -16.48 19.02 12.84
C PHE A 14 -15.52 17.83 12.92
N TYR A 15 -15.67 16.97 13.93
CA TYR A 15 -14.89 15.74 14.07
C TYR A 15 -15.09 14.79 12.88
N GLY A 16 -16.31 14.65 12.37
CA GLY A 16 -16.61 13.87 11.17
C GLY A 16 -15.91 14.39 9.92
N GLY A 17 -15.86 15.72 9.74
CA GLY A 17 -15.09 16.34 8.66
C GLY A 17 -13.59 16.10 8.80
N PHE A 18 -13.05 16.25 10.01
CA PHE A 18 -11.64 15.95 10.29
C PHE A 18 -11.30 14.47 10.06
N TYR A 19 -12.18 13.56 10.48
CA TYR A 19 -12.07 12.13 10.20
C TYR A 19 -11.96 11.85 8.69
N LEU A 20 -12.86 12.42 7.88
CA LEU A 20 -12.82 12.24 6.43
C LEU A 20 -11.55 12.80 5.81
N PHE A 21 -11.08 13.96 6.29
CA PHE A 21 -9.81 14.55 5.86
C PHE A 21 -8.62 13.60 6.15
N LEU A 22 -8.57 13.02 7.35
CA LEU A 22 -7.54 12.03 7.69
C LEU A 22 -7.61 10.79 6.78
N GLN A 23 -8.81 10.28 6.51
CA GLN A 23 -8.97 9.11 5.64
C GLN A 23 -8.53 9.40 4.20
N VAL A 24 -8.84 10.57 3.65
CA VAL A 24 -8.32 10.99 2.34
C VAL A 24 -6.79 11.09 2.37
N GLY A 25 -6.23 11.63 3.45
CA GLY A 25 -4.78 11.65 3.66
C GLY A 25 -4.17 10.24 3.64
N TYR A 26 -4.81 9.26 4.28
CA TYR A 26 -4.35 7.87 4.26
C TYR A 26 -4.49 7.22 2.88
N ILE A 27 -5.57 7.47 2.15
CA ILE A 27 -5.73 6.98 0.76
C ILE A 27 -4.57 7.49 -0.11
N LEU A 28 -4.27 8.79 -0.01
CA LEU A 28 -3.14 9.39 -0.74
C LEU A 28 -1.81 8.80 -0.31
N PHE A 29 -1.60 8.62 1.00
CA PHE A 29 -0.38 8.03 1.53
C PHE A 29 -0.17 6.59 1.04
N ILE A 30 -1.21 5.73 1.11
CA ILE A 30 -1.14 4.35 0.63
C ILE A 30 -0.84 4.31 -0.87
N HIS A 31 -1.45 5.22 -1.64
CA HIS A 31 -1.19 5.31 -3.08
C HIS A 31 0.25 5.70 -3.40
N LEU A 32 0.77 6.74 -2.75
CA LEU A 32 2.12 7.26 -3.00
C LEU A 32 3.21 6.31 -2.49
N MET A 33 3.02 5.74 -1.30
CA MET A 33 4.03 4.90 -0.64
C MET A 33 3.90 3.42 -0.94
N HIS A 34 2.92 3.02 -1.76
CA HIS A 34 2.56 1.63 -2.01
C HIS A 34 2.45 0.80 -0.71
N SER A 35 1.90 1.40 0.36
CA SER A 35 1.88 0.76 1.68
C SER A 35 1.10 -0.55 1.65
N THR A 36 1.61 -1.55 2.35
CA THR A 36 1.02 -2.90 2.37
C THR A 36 0.31 -3.22 3.68
N TYR A 37 -0.25 -4.42 3.77
CA TYR A 37 -1.05 -4.84 4.89
C TYR A 37 -0.16 -5.17 6.09
N ASN A 38 -0.23 -4.35 7.13
CA ASN A 38 0.41 -4.65 8.40
C ASN A 38 -0.36 -4.03 9.57
N VAL A 39 -0.02 -4.45 10.80
CA VAL A 39 -0.70 -4.01 12.03
C VAL A 39 -0.66 -2.49 12.20
N VAL A 40 0.43 -1.85 11.79
CA VAL A 40 0.61 -0.39 11.89
C VAL A 40 -0.36 0.33 10.95
N SER A 41 -0.38 -0.04 9.66
CA SER A 41 -1.30 0.51 8.65
C SER A 41 -2.76 0.37 9.09
N ILE A 42 -3.15 -0.82 9.54
CA ILE A 42 -4.51 -1.09 10.01
C ILE A 42 -4.85 -0.22 11.23
N SER A 43 -3.91 -0.07 12.17
CA SER A 43 -4.14 0.74 13.37
C SER A 43 -4.38 2.21 13.03
N PHE A 44 -3.61 2.79 12.11
CA PHE A 44 -3.79 4.19 11.69
C PHE A 44 -5.14 4.43 11.00
N ILE A 45 -5.62 3.49 10.20
CA ILE A 45 -6.93 3.57 9.53
C ILE A 45 -8.07 3.39 10.53
N MET A 46 -7.96 2.39 11.41
CA MET A 46 -9.06 1.96 12.29
C MET A 46 -9.23 2.84 13.52
N LEU A 47 -8.16 3.37 14.13
CA LEU A 47 -8.24 4.19 15.33
C LEU A 47 -9.19 5.40 15.19
N PRO A 48 -9.09 6.26 14.16
CA PRO A 48 -10.00 7.39 14.01
C PRO A 48 -11.44 6.94 13.70
N PHE A 49 -11.63 5.79 13.04
CA PHE A 49 -12.95 5.21 12.81
C PHE A 49 -13.58 4.67 14.11
N ILE A 50 -12.82 3.97 14.95
CA ILE A 50 -13.28 3.51 16.26
C ILE A 50 -13.65 4.70 17.14
N ALA A 51 -12.81 5.74 17.18
CA ALA A 51 -13.11 6.97 17.92
C ALA A 51 -14.38 7.66 17.39
N PHE A 52 -14.62 7.64 16.08
CA PHE A 52 -15.86 8.13 15.46
C PHE A 52 -17.09 7.35 15.93
N LEU A 53 -17.03 6.02 15.95
CA LEU A 53 -18.12 5.18 16.44
C LEU A 53 -18.38 5.38 17.94
N LEU A 54 -17.34 5.53 18.76
CA LEU A 54 -17.46 5.82 20.18
C LEU A 54 -18.16 7.17 20.42
N PHE A 55 -17.87 8.17 19.60
CA PHE A 55 -18.54 9.46 19.69
C PHE A 55 -20.03 9.34 19.29
N GLN A 56 -20.36 8.64 18.20
CA GLN A 56 -21.75 8.34 17.83
C GLN A 56 -22.49 7.62 18.97
N TRP A 57 -21.85 6.64 19.61
CA TRP A 57 -22.42 5.91 20.74
C TRP A 57 -22.70 6.83 21.94
N SER A 58 -21.77 7.74 22.26
CA SER A 58 -21.95 8.73 23.33
C SER A 58 -23.15 9.65 23.05
N LEU A 59 -23.32 10.11 21.82
CA LEU A 59 -24.48 10.92 21.41
C LEU A 59 -25.78 10.12 21.46
N TRP A 60 -25.76 8.87 21.01
CA TRP A 60 -26.92 7.99 21.05
C TRP A 60 -27.39 7.76 22.50
N LYS A 61 -26.49 7.54 23.44
CA LYS A 61 -26.82 7.40 24.88
C LYS A 61 -27.53 8.63 25.45
N LYS A 62 -27.18 9.83 24.98
CA LYS A 62 -27.80 11.11 25.38
C LYS A 62 -29.13 11.40 24.67
N THR A 63 -29.59 10.52 23.78
CA THR A 63 -30.80 10.75 22.98
C THR A 63 -32.07 10.35 23.75
N GLU A 64 -33.06 11.26 23.77
CA GLU A 64 -34.40 11.05 24.33
C GLU A 64 -35.06 9.76 23.78
N PRO A 65 -35.74 8.94 24.62
CA PRO A 65 -36.34 7.68 24.19
C PRO A 65 -37.22 7.79 22.93
N ASN A 66 -38.05 8.82 22.85
CA ASN A 66 -38.97 9.06 21.73
C ASN A 66 -38.25 9.39 20.40
N ARG A 67 -37.01 9.89 20.45
CA ARG A 67 -36.22 10.26 19.26
C ARG A 67 -35.22 9.18 18.82
N ARG A 68 -35.06 8.10 19.60
CA ARG A 68 -34.00 7.09 19.39
C ARG A 68 -34.06 6.38 18.04
N TRP A 69 -35.23 6.05 17.51
CA TRP A 69 -35.34 5.36 16.22
C TRP A 69 -34.86 6.23 15.06
N LYS A 70 -35.32 7.48 14.98
CA LYS A 70 -34.84 8.46 13.98
C LYS A 70 -33.33 8.66 14.09
N GLN A 71 -32.83 8.79 15.32
CA GLN A 71 -31.40 8.95 15.59
C GLN A 71 -30.56 7.75 15.12
N LYS A 72 -31.05 6.52 15.36
CA LYS A 72 -30.39 5.29 14.89
C LYS A 72 -30.30 5.26 13.37
N SER A 73 -31.37 5.59 12.65
CA SER A 73 -31.35 5.63 11.18
C SER A 73 -30.35 6.66 10.65
N ILE A 74 -30.27 7.83 11.27
CA ILE A 74 -29.26 8.86 10.92
C ILE A 74 -27.84 8.32 11.14
N PHE A 75 -27.57 7.75 12.32
CA PHE A 75 -26.24 7.20 12.60
C PHE A 75 -25.88 6.04 11.69
N ALA A 76 -26.83 5.15 11.35
CA ALA A 76 -26.60 4.08 10.39
C ALA A 76 -26.16 4.61 9.02
N GLY A 77 -26.83 5.64 8.49
CA GLY A 77 -26.44 6.28 7.23
C GLY A 77 -25.05 6.93 7.31
N ILE A 78 -24.75 7.63 8.41
CA ILE A 78 -23.45 8.26 8.62
C ILE A 78 -22.34 7.21 8.75
N THR A 79 -22.57 6.12 9.46
CA THR A 79 -21.60 5.01 9.61
C THR A 79 -21.37 4.33 8.27
N LEU A 80 -22.42 4.11 7.47
CA LEU A 80 -22.30 3.54 6.13
C LEU A 80 -21.39 4.40 5.26
N ILE A 81 -21.65 5.71 5.17
CA ILE A 81 -20.80 6.65 4.42
C ILE A 81 -19.37 6.70 5.00
N GLY A 82 -19.25 6.76 6.33
CA GLY A 82 -17.96 6.80 7.01
C GLY A 82 -17.12 5.54 6.83
N SER A 83 -17.74 4.38 6.61
CA SER A 83 -17.06 3.11 6.38
C SER A 83 -16.48 2.96 4.97
N ALA A 84 -17.04 3.65 3.97
CA ALA A 84 -16.58 3.58 2.59
C ALA A 84 -15.07 3.88 2.42
N PRO A 85 -14.52 5.00 2.94
CA PRO A 85 -13.08 5.26 2.82
C PRO A 85 -12.21 4.24 3.57
N VAL A 86 -12.68 3.68 4.70
CA VAL A 86 -11.96 2.61 5.41
C VAL A 86 -11.87 1.36 4.53
N LEU A 87 -12.98 0.97 3.89
CA LEU A 87 -12.99 -0.17 2.96
C LEU A 87 -12.07 0.07 1.77
N ILE A 88 -12.05 1.30 1.22
CA ILE A 88 -11.11 1.68 0.15
C ILE A 88 -9.67 1.48 0.60
N CYS A 89 -9.29 2.01 1.78
CA CYS A 89 -7.95 1.80 2.32
C CYS A 89 -7.61 0.31 2.47
N MET A 90 -8.51 -0.50 3.03
CA MET A 90 -8.28 -1.94 3.21
C MET A 90 -8.09 -2.68 1.88
N ILE A 91 -8.88 -2.33 0.86
CA ILE A 91 -8.72 -2.90 -0.49
C ILE A 91 -7.37 -2.50 -1.08
N MET A 92 -6.98 -1.22 -0.97
CA MET A 92 -5.69 -0.75 -1.48
C MET A 92 -4.51 -1.46 -0.80
N LEU A 93 -4.53 -1.59 0.52
CA LEU A 93 -3.49 -2.33 1.26
C LEU A 93 -3.41 -3.80 0.79
N GLY A 94 -4.56 -4.46 0.60
CA GLY A 94 -4.59 -5.85 0.14
C GLY A 94 -4.12 -6.03 -1.31
N VAL A 95 -4.43 -5.08 -2.20
CA VAL A 95 -3.91 -5.08 -3.57
C VAL A 95 -2.40 -4.91 -3.55
N ASN A 96 -1.88 -3.94 -2.80
CA ASN A 96 -0.43 -3.69 -2.68
C ASN A 96 0.31 -4.90 -2.10
N GLU A 97 -0.22 -5.54 -1.04
CA GLU A 97 0.33 -6.79 -0.49
C GLU A 97 0.39 -7.91 -1.56
N GLY A 98 -0.65 -8.00 -2.40
CA GLY A 98 -0.66 -8.94 -3.51
C GLY A 98 0.43 -8.66 -4.56
N GLU A 99 0.85 -7.40 -4.71
CA GLU A 99 1.89 -6.97 -5.64
C GLU A 99 3.31 -7.18 -5.09
N THR A 100 3.50 -7.27 -3.77
CA THR A 100 4.83 -7.45 -3.17
C THR A 100 5.35 -8.88 -3.20
N HIS A 101 4.46 -9.88 -3.21
CA HIS A 101 4.92 -11.27 -3.24
C HIS A 101 5.43 -11.69 -4.61
N PHE A 102 6.70 -12.07 -4.66
CA PHE A 102 7.38 -12.57 -5.83
C PHE A 102 6.80 -13.90 -6.27
N THR A 103 6.56 -14.00 -7.56
CA THR A 103 6.49 -15.29 -8.26
C THR A 103 7.08 -15.08 -9.64
N SER A 104 7.77 -16.08 -10.19
CA SER A 104 8.31 -16.03 -11.55
C SER A 104 7.25 -15.57 -12.56
N LYS A 105 6.00 -16.06 -12.43
CA LYS A 105 4.89 -15.65 -13.29
C LYS A 105 4.58 -14.15 -13.19
N LYS A 106 4.37 -13.62 -11.98
CA LYS A 106 4.08 -12.19 -11.79
C LYS A 106 5.25 -11.32 -12.26
N TRP A 107 6.48 -11.74 -11.95
CA TRP A 107 7.69 -11.04 -12.36
C TRP A 107 7.80 -10.91 -13.88
N MET A 108 7.57 -12.01 -14.61
CA MET A 108 7.60 -12.02 -16.07
C MET A 108 6.43 -11.24 -16.71
N GLN A 109 5.27 -11.21 -16.07
CA GLN A 109 4.10 -10.44 -16.54
C GLN A 109 4.24 -8.93 -16.32
N ASN A 110 5.10 -8.49 -15.40
CA ASN A 110 5.30 -7.09 -15.03
C ASN A 110 6.66 -6.57 -15.49
N ASP A 111 7.06 -6.87 -16.72
CA ASP A 111 8.39 -6.58 -17.25
C ASP A 111 8.80 -5.10 -17.30
N THR A 112 7.85 -4.19 -17.02
CA THR A 112 7.97 -2.76 -17.32
C THR A 112 7.62 -1.82 -16.15
N GLY A 113 7.38 -2.28 -14.92
CA GLY A 113 7.28 -1.31 -13.82
C GLY A 113 6.79 -1.72 -12.43
N LYS A 114 6.38 -2.97 -12.20
CA LYS A 114 5.93 -3.41 -10.85
C LYS A 114 6.87 -4.39 -10.17
N ARG A 115 7.98 -4.74 -10.81
CA ARG A 115 9.01 -5.62 -10.22
C ARG A 115 9.66 -4.99 -8.99
N VAL A 116 9.65 -3.66 -8.91
CA VAL A 116 10.16 -2.89 -7.77
C VAL A 116 9.47 -3.26 -6.44
N TYR A 117 8.21 -3.68 -6.47
CA TYR A 117 7.50 -4.11 -5.28
C TYR A 117 7.80 -5.56 -4.89
N MET A 118 8.27 -6.38 -5.85
CA MET A 118 8.57 -7.80 -5.65
C MET A 118 10.05 -8.09 -5.36
N VAL A 119 10.95 -7.15 -5.65
CA VAL A 119 12.39 -7.40 -5.60
C VAL A 119 12.87 -7.77 -4.20
N ASP A 120 12.30 -7.16 -3.16
CA ASP A 120 12.73 -7.48 -1.79
C ASP A 120 12.31 -8.90 -1.37
N ASP A 121 11.10 -9.33 -1.75
CA ASP A 121 10.60 -10.70 -1.52
C ASP A 121 11.44 -11.71 -2.31
N LEU A 122 11.79 -11.38 -3.57
CA LEU A 122 12.75 -12.15 -4.38
C LEU A 122 14.09 -12.32 -3.65
N LEU A 123 14.70 -11.24 -3.20
CA LEU A 123 16.05 -11.27 -2.60
C LEU A 123 16.07 -11.86 -1.19
N THR A 124 14.93 -11.86 -0.49
CA THR A 124 14.81 -12.41 0.87
C THR A 124 14.57 -13.92 0.84
N ASP A 125 13.63 -14.38 0.00
CA ASP A 125 13.11 -15.76 0.07
C ASP A 125 13.66 -16.67 -1.03
N HIS A 126 14.23 -16.11 -2.10
CA HIS A 126 14.80 -16.88 -3.20
C HIS A 126 16.31 -16.72 -3.26
N GLU A 127 17.02 -17.78 -2.87
CA GLU A 127 18.47 -17.91 -3.02
C GLU A 127 18.86 -17.82 -4.50
N ILE A 128 19.12 -16.61 -5.00
CA ILE A 128 19.75 -16.38 -6.31
C ILE A 128 21.27 -16.48 -6.23
N ASP A 129 21.83 -16.46 -5.03
CA ASP A 129 23.24 -16.69 -4.77
C ASP A 129 23.70 -18.03 -5.34
N GLY A 130 24.82 -18.01 -6.08
CA GLY A 130 25.42 -19.20 -6.68
C GLY A 130 24.66 -19.83 -7.86
N LYS A 131 23.48 -19.34 -8.24
CA LYS A 131 22.75 -19.81 -9.42
C LYS A 131 23.53 -19.52 -10.70
N THR A 132 23.41 -20.38 -11.71
CA THR A 132 23.95 -20.05 -13.05
C THR A 132 23.11 -18.99 -13.73
N ARG A 133 23.67 -18.34 -14.77
CA ARG A 133 22.92 -17.40 -15.59
C ARG A 133 21.64 -17.99 -16.17
N GLU A 134 21.69 -19.22 -16.65
CA GLU A 134 20.51 -19.93 -17.19
C GLU A 134 19.45 -20.14 -16.13
N GLU A 135 19.84 -20.50 -14.90
CA GLU A 135 18.91 -20.69 -13.78
C GLU A 135 18.25 -19.37 -13.38
N VAL A 136 19.01 -18.26 -13.36
CA VAL A 136 18.43 -16.93 -13.09
C VAL A 136 17.46 -16.54 -14.21
N VAL A 137 17.81 -16.75 -15.48
CA VAL A 137 16.92 -16.46 -16.61
C VAL A 137 15.69 -17.37 -16.60
N ALA A 138 15.80 -18.61 -16.15
CA ALA A 138 14.65 -19.50 -15.96
C ALA A 138 13.71 -19.00 -14.85
N LEU A 139 14.26 -18.41 -13.79
CA LEU A 139 13.49 -17.86 -12.66
C LEU A 139 12.84 -16.51 -12.98
N LEU A 140 13.58 -15.60 -13.60
CA LEU A 140 13.24 -14.18 -13.78
C LEU A 140 12.84 -13.82 -15.21
N GLY A 141 12.96 -14.76 -16.15
CA GLY A 141 12.77 -14.49 -17.57
C GLY A 141 13.95 -13.73 -18.18
N LYS A 142 13.75 -13.25 -19.41
CA LYS A 142 14.80 -12.56 -20.17
C LYS A 142 15.20 -11.24 -19.48
N PRO A 143 16.51 -10.93 -19.42
CA PRO A 143 16.99 -9.64 -18.94
C PRO A 143 16.42 -8.48 -19.75
N THR A 144 16.39 -7.29 -19.15
CA THR A 144 16.06 -6.06 -19.86
C THR A 144 17.17 -5.72 -20.86
N ILE A 145 16.79 -5.39 -22.10
CA ILE A 145 17.72 -4.89 -23.13
C ILE A 145 17.97 -3.40 -22.82
N THR A 146 19.15 -3.07 -22.33
CA THR A 146 19.53 -1.73 -21.89
C THR A 146 21.06 -1.57 -21.81
N GLU A 147 21.54 -0.33 -21.91
CA GLU A 147 22.94 0.04 -21.60
C GLU A 147 23.11 0.48 -20.13
N TYR A 148 22.01 0.82 -19.44
CA TYR A 148 22.05 1.21 -18.03
C TYR A 148 22.57 0.07 -17.15
N PHE A 149 23.62 0.36 -16.39
CA PHE A 149 24.31 -0.56 -15.48
C PHE A 149 24.81 -1.86 -16.13
N LYS A 150 24.83 -1.94 -17.46
CA LYS A 150 25.16 -3.15 -18.20
C LYS A 150 26.67 -3.32 -18.31
N ASN A 151 27.14 -4.56 -18.19
CA ASN A 151 28.52 -4.95 -18.52
C ASN A 151 28.54 -6.38 -19.12
N ASP A 152 29.72 -6.84 -19.55
CA ASP A 152 29.90 -8.14 -20.22
C ASP A 152 29.52 -9.33 -19.35
N ASN A 153 29.66 -9.20 -18.02
CA ASN A 153 29.52 -10.30 -17.06
C ASN A 153 28.29 -10.15 -16.17
N ASN A 154 27.29 -9.35 -16.54
CA ASN A 154 26.09 -9.16 -15.73
C ASN A 154 24.79 -9.36 -16.53
N ILE A 155 23.67 -9.41 -15.82
CA ILE A 155 22.34 -9.16 -16.38
C ILE A 155 21.65 -8.09 -15.55
N VAL A 156 20.75 -7.36 -16.21
CA VAL A 156 20.05 -6.22 -15.63
C VAL A 156 18.55 -6.42 -15.84
N TYR A 157 17.76 -6.14 -14.82
CA TYR A 157 16.30 -6.10 -14.87
C TYR A 157 15.82 -4.72 -14.44
N HIS A 158 15.11 -4.03 -15.31
CA HIS A 158 14.34 -2.84 -14.93
C HIS A 158 13.24 -3.26 -13.94
N LEU A 159 13.17 -2.56 -12.81
CA LEU A 159 12.21 -2.87 -11.74
C LEU A 159 10.96 -2.00 -11.83
N GLY A 160 11.14 -0.75 -12.21
CA GLY A 160 10.12 0.29 -12.22
C GLY A 160 10.61 1.54 -11.52
N ASN A 161 9.70 2.50 -11.38
CA ASN A 161 9.96 3.76 -10.71
C ASN A 161 10.47 3.58 -9.27
N GLU A 162 11.39 4.45 -8.85
CA GLU A 162 11.96 4.46 -7.49
C GLU A 162 10.89 4.52 -6.42
N ARG A 163 11.02 3.68 -5.39
CA ARG A 163 10.09 3.70 -4.25
C ARG A 163 10.37 4.89 -3.35
N GLY A 164 9.36 5.72 -3.11
CA GLY A 164 9.48 6.87 -2.21
C GLY A 164 8.41 7.92 -2.43
N LEU A 165 8.54 9.05 -1.73
CA LEU A 165 7.59 10.18 -1.87
C LEU A 165 7.78 10.95 -3.19
N ILE A 166 9.00 10.94 -3.72
CA ILE A 166 9.38 11.54 -4.98
C ILE A 166 10.06 10.44 -5.77
N SER A 167 9.50 10.13 -6.93
CA SER A 167 9.89 8.98 -7.75
C SER A 167 10.17 9.49 -9.15
N ILE A 168 11.41 9.96 -9.35
CA ILE A 168 11.87 10.57 -10.61
C ILE A 168 12.68 9.54 -11.39
N ASP A 169 13.52 8.80 -10.67
CA ASP A 169 14.44 7.82 -11.23
C ASP A 169 13.81 6.41 -11.22
N SER A 170 14.47 5.46 -11.87
CA SER A 170 14.06 4.05 -11.94
C SER A 170 14.98 3.18 -11.08
N GLU A 171 14.39 2.16 -10.44
CA GLU A 171 15.15 1.11 -9.79
C GLU A 171 15.47 -0.04 -10.77
N TRP A 172 16.65 -0.62 -10.60
CA TRP A 172 17.21 -1.68 -11.44
C TRP A 172 17.84 -2.77 -10.58
N LEU A 173 17.56 -4.04 -10.89
CA LEU A 173 18.27 -5.18 -10.30
C LEU A 173 19.43 -5.55 -11.22
N VAL A 174 20.65 -5.41 -10.71
CA VAL A 174 21.89 -5.79 -11.37
C VAL A 174 22.41 -7.06 -10.72
N ILE A 175 22.71 -8.08 -11.54
CA ILE A 175 23.23 -9.37 -11.09
C ILE A 175 24.54 -9.65 -11.84
N ASP A 176 25.65 -9.65 -11.11
CA ASP A 176 26.99 -9.92 -11.62
C ASP A 176 27.36 -11.41 -11.45
N PHE A 177 27.98 -11.97 -12.49
CA PHE A 177 28.42 -13.36 -12.52
C PHE A 177 29.94 -13.48 -12.38
N ASP A 178 30.41 -14.60 -11.84
CA ASP A 178 31.82 -14.95 -11.79
C ASP A 178 32.31 -15.62 -13.09
N LYS A 179 33.54 -16.15 -13.06
CA LYS A 179 34.16 -16.81 -14.21
C LYS A 179 33.54 -18.18 -14.53
N GLU A 180 32.78 -18.76 -13.60
CA GLU A 180 32.03 -20.01 -13.78
C GLU A 180 30.57 -19.74 -14.18
N ASP A 181 30.24 -18.49 -14.52
CA ASP A 181 28.90 -18.00 -14.87
C ASP A 181 27.84 -18.21 -13.77
N LYS A 182 28.29 -18.12 -12.50
CA LYS A 182 27.42 -18.18 -11.31
C LYS A 182 27.27 -16.81 -10.67
N VAL A 183 26.10 -16.55 -10.07
CA VAL A 183 25.82 -15.31 -9.35
C VAL A 183 26.86 -15.10 -8.25
N LYS A 184 27.60 -14.01 -8.38
CA LYS A 184 28.63 -13.58 -7.43
C LYS A 184 28.13 -12.46 -6.53
N LYS A 185 27.33 -11.56 -7.10
CA LYS A 185 26.81 -10.36 -6.42
C LYS A 185 25.53 -9.91 -7.11
N TYR A 186 24.62 -9.34 -6.35
CA TYR A 186 23.51 -8.56 -6.89
C TYR A 186 23.31 -7.28 -6.07
N ALA A 187 22.64 -6.30 -6.68
CA ALA A 187 22.24 -5.08 -6.02
C ALA A 187 21.02 -4.45 -6.73
N VAL A 188 20.19 -3.76 -5.93
CA VAL A 188 19.21 -2.80 -6.46
C VAL A 188 19.89 -1.43 -6.51
N VAL A 189 19.83 -0.79 -7.68
CA VAL A 189 20.45 0.52 -7.95
C VAL A 189 19.44 1.46 -8.62
N THR A 190 19.69 2.75 -8.51
CA THR A 190 18.87 3.83 -9.09
C THR A 190 19.72 4.60 -10.12
N ASP A 191 19.13 5.00 -11.25
CA ASP A 191 19.79 5.81 -12.29
C ASP A 191 19.83 7.31 -12.03
#